data_AF-A0A2W6TZM6-F1
#
_entry.id   AF-A0A2W6TZM6-F1
#
_cell.length_a   1.000
_cell.length_b   1.000
_cell.length_c   1.000
_cell.angle_alpha   90.00
_cell.angle_beta   90.00
_cell.angle_gamma   90.00
#
_symmetry.space_group_name_H-M   'P 1'
#
loop_
_entity.id
_entity.type
_entity.pdbx_description
1 polymer ?
#
loop_
_entity_poly.entity_id
_entity_poly.type
_entity_poly.pdbx_seq_one_letter_code
_entity_poly.pdbx_strand_id
1 'polypeptide(L)'
;ILVRAQHQTREFEDRFIQIGLPYRIVGGFRFYERAEIRDALAYLRLVNQPADDLAFERIVNVPKRGLGDKAVEKLHRLARAQGIPLTLAAARILDTDELTPQARRSLGAFVGDLARWRDRAAQLPHAELARQILDESGYTAMLQAERSTESAGRLENLTELTRAMEEYETLGAFLEHVSLVMDNEAQADERKITIMTIHAAKGLEFDHVFLAGWEEGLFPSQRALDEGGLNSLEEERRLAYVAITRARRRCTILHAANRRIYGQWTSSIPSRFVGELPPEHVEEESSMTGGASLWRANWSERDDPFADVARGTGRGPGWQRAQSTGQFSREPVRIVEARASAVSLGNKGRDDMTVGLRVFHQKFGYGTVAEIEGNKLEIDFETAGRKRVMDSFVSVA
;
A
#
# COMPACT_ATOMS: atom_id res chain seq x y z
N ILE A 1 19.68 5.35 -2.31
CA ILE A 1 18.59 4.96 -1.37
C ILE A 1 18.62 3.45 -1.22
N LEU A 2 18.73 2.96 0.01
CA LEU A 2 18.67 1.53 0.31
C LEU A 2 17.33 1.21 0.99
N VAL A 3 16.66 0.19 0.50
CA VAL A 3 15.39 -0.33 1.05
C VAL A 3 15.55 -1.78 1.51
N ARG A 4 14.76 -2.23 2.47
CA ARG A 4 14.79 -3.63 2.92
C ARG A 4 14.11 -4.57 1.93
N ALA A 5 13.04 -4.11 1.28
CA ALA A 5 12.21 -4.89 0.36
C ALA A 5 11.86 -4.09 -0.91
N GLN A 6 11.68 -4.80 -2.03
CA GLN A 6 11.44 -4.18 -3.34
C GLN A 6 10.13 -3.38 -3.40
N HIS A 7 9.08 -3.78 -2.68
CA HIS A 7 7.80 -3.05 -2.68
C HIS A 7 7.94 -1.61 -2.15
N GLN A 8 8.99 -1.32 -1.34
CA GLN A 8 9.24 0.03 -0.84
C GLN A 8 9.77 1.00 -1.91
N THR A 9 10.25 0.48 -3.04
CA THR A 9 10.87 1.33 -4.09
C THR A 9 9.86 2.24 -4.75
N ARG A 10 8.61 1.80 -4.91
CA ARG A 10 7.59 2.48 -5.69
C ARG A 10 7.31 3.92 -5.25
N GLU A 11 7.11 4.16 -3.96
CA GLU A 11 6.80 5.51 -3.45
C GLU A 11 7.95 6.50 -3.77
N PHE A 12 9.19 6.01 -3.83
CA PHE A 12 10.33 6.81 -4.30
C PHE A 12 10.31 7.02 -5.81
N GLU A 13 10.00 5.96 -6.59
CA GLU A 13 9.82 6.08 -8.04
C GLU A 13 8.78 7.15 -8.36
N ASP A 14 7.56 7.00 -7.85
CA ASP A 14 6.43 7.90 -8.10
C ASP A 14 6.79 9.34 -7.73
N ARG A 15 7.44 9.56 -6.56
CA ARG A 15 7.88 10.89 -6.17
C ARG A 15 8.96 11.46 -7.08
N PHE A 16 9.96 10.66 -7.45
CA PHE A 16 11.04 11.10 -8.34
C PHE A 16 10.54 11.46 -9.73
N ILE A 17 9.58 10.71 -10.23
CA ILE A 17 8.92 11.02 -11.49
C ILE A 17 8.20 12.37 -11.39
N GLN A 18 7.38 12.56 -10.36
CA GLN A 18 6.60 13.79 -10.17
C GLN A 18 7.46 15.05 -10.14
N ILE A 19 8.67 14.98 -9.56
CA ILE A 19 9.60 16.11 -9.47
C ILE A 19 10.65 16.13 -10.59
N GLY A 20 10.59 15.19 -11.54
CA GLY A 20 11.53 15.08 -12.65
C GLY A 20 12.96 14.73 -12.24
N LEU A 21 13.15 13.98 -11.15
CA LEU A 21 14.47 13.59 -10.64
C LEU A 21 14.92 12.25 -11.25
N PRO A 22 16.02 12.22 -12.03
CA PRO A 22 16.48 10.99 -12.67
C PRO A 22 16.90 9.92 -11.65
N TYR A 23 16.42 8.70 -11.82
CA TYR A 23 16.73 7.58 -10.92
C TYR A 23 16.96 6.27 -11.68
N ARG A 24 17.54 5.29 -10.98
CA ARG A 24 17.71 3.91 -11.45
C ARG A 24 17.51 2.91 -10.33
N ILE A 25 16.98 1.73 -10.66
CA ILE A 25 16.81 0.61 -9.72
C ILE A 25 17.86 -0.47 -10.00
N VAL A 26 18.50 -0.99 -8.94
CA VAL A 26 19.46 -2.10 -9.04
C VAL A 26 18.89 -3.34 -8.35
N GLY A 27 18.96 -4.49 -9.04
CA GLY A 27 18.50 -5.77 -8.51
C GLY A 27 17.00 -6.05 -8.68
N GLY A 28 16.35 -5.37 -9.63
CA GLY A 28 14.96 -5.60 -10.04
C GLY A 28 14.59 -4.75 -11.25
N PHE A 29 13.50 -5.09 -11.93
CA PHE A 29 12.89 -4.23 -12.95
C PHE A 29 12.20 -3.05 -12.29
N ARG A 30 12.21 -1.87 -12.94
CA ARG A 30 11.36 -0.75 -12.51
C ARG A 30 9.90 -1.20 -12.48
N PHE A 31 9.07 -0.58 -11.64
CA PHE A 31 7.68 -1.03 -11.46
C PHE A 31 6.94 -1.21 -12.79
N TYR A 32 7.02 -0.23 -13.69
CA TYR A 32 6.37 -0.24 -15.01
C TYR A 32 7.02 -1.20 -16.05
N GLU A 33 8.21 -1.74 -15.78
CA GLU A 33 8.89 -2.71 -16.65
C GLU A 33 8.54 -4.17 -16.31
N ARG A 34 7.89 -4.42 -15.18
CA ARG A 34 7.50 -5.78 -14.78
C ARG A 34 6.53 -6.37 -15.79
N ALA A 35 6.65 -7.67 -16.06
CA ALA A 35 5.91 -8.30 -17.15
C ALA A 35 4.38 -8.18 -16.97
N GLU A 36 3.90 -8.40 -15.74
CA GLU A 36 2.48 -8.25 -15.39
C GLU A 36 1.98 -6.81 -15.51
N ILE A 37 2.82 -5.84 -15.16
CA ILE A 37 2.47 -4.42 -15.28
C ILE A 37 2.42 -4.01 -16.74
N ARG A 38 3.40 -4.44 -17.57
CA ARG A 38 3.39 -4.19 -19.01
C ARG A 38 2.20 -4.84 -19.72
N ASP A 39 1.77 -6.02 -19.29
CA ASP A 39 0.57 -6.67 -19.83
C ASP A 39 -0.69 -5.87 -19.46
N ALA A 40 -0.84 -5.49 -18.19
CA ALA A 40 -1.97 -4.65 -17.74
C ALA A 40 -2.01 -3.30 -18.49
N LEU A 41 -0.86 -2.64 -18.63
CA LEU A 41 -0.75 -1.40 -19.39
C LEU A 41 -1.09 -1.58 -20.87
N ALA A 42 -0.75 -2.72 -21.49
CA ALA A 42 -1.13 -2.98 -22.88
C ALA A 42 -2.65 -3.11 -23.05
N TYR A 43 -3.36 -3.77 -22.12
CA TYR A 43 -4.82 -3.76 -22.12
C TYR A 43 -5.39 -2.33 -22.04
N LEU A 44 -4.90 -1.55 -21.08
CA LEU A 44 -5.34 -0.17 -20.86
C LEU A 44 -5.05 0.74 -22.07
N ARG A 45 -3.85 0.61 -22.65
CA ARG A 45 -3.46 1.30 -23.89
C ARG A 45 -4.35 0.93 -25.05
N LEU A 46 -4.72 -0.33 -25.21
CA LEU A 46 -5.59 -0.77 -26.31
C LEU A 46 -7.03 -0.26 -26.17
N VAL A 47 -7.53 -0.17 -24.93
CA VAL A 47 -8.82 0.44 -24.63
C VAL A 47 -8.79 1.95 -24.93
N ASN A 48 -7.73 2.66 -24.51
CA ASN A 48 -7.58 4.09 -24.76
C ASN A 48 -7.31 4.42 -26.24
N GLN A 49 -6.40 3.67 -26.87
CA GLN A 49 -5.90 3.84 -28.23
C GLN A 49 -5.98 2.50 -28.98
N PRO A 50 -7.06 2.24 -29.74
CA PRO A 50 -7.28 0.95 -30.39
C PRO A 50 -6.33 0.74 -31.59
N ALA A 51 -5.65 1.78 -32.05
CA ALA A 51 -4.65 1.69 -33.11
C ALA A 51 -3.25 1.28 -32.60
N ASP A 52 -3.13 0.88 -31.33
CA ASP A 52 -1.87 0.46 -30.73
C ASP A 52 -1.58 -1.02 -31.02
N ASP A 53 -0.94 -1.25 -32.18
CA ASP A 53 -0.62 -2.60 -32.67
C ASP A 53 0.37 -3.33 -31.74
N LEU A 54 1.31 -2.62 -31.11
CA LEU A 54 2.28 -3.20 -30.18
C LEU A 54 1.59 -3.70 -28.90
N ALA A 55 0.64 -2.92 -28.36
CA ALA A 55 -0.17 -3.36 -27.24
C ALA A 55 -1.02 -4.58 -27.62
N PHE A 56 -1.65 -4.56 -28.80
CA PHE A 56 -2.43 -5.69 -29.30
C PHE A 56 -1.61 -6.98 -29.38
N GLU A 57 -0.45 -6.95 -30.04
CA GLU A 57 0.44 -8.11 -30.18
C GLU A 57 0.84 -8.70 -28.83
N ARG A 58 1.10 -7.84 -27.84
CA ARG A 58 1.51 -8.26 -26.51
C ARG A 58 0.45 -9.09 -25.80
N ILE A 59 -0.82 -8.67 -25.87
CA ILE A 59 -1.87 -9.27 -25.02
C ILE A 59 -2.89 -10.13 -25.76
N VAL A 60 -2.86 -10.19 -27.10
CA VAL A 60 -3.83 -10.96 -27.90
C VAL A 60 -3.91 -12.43 -27.45
N ASN A 61 -2.81 -13.02 -26.99
CA ASN A 61 -2.76 -14.41 -26.51
C ASN A 61 -2.24 -14.54 -25.07
N VAL A 62 -2.37 -13.48 -24.27
CA VAL A 62 -2.06 -13.47 -22.83
C VAL A 62 -3.28 -12.96 -22.05
N PRO A 63 -3.99 -13.79 -21.26
CA PRO A 63 -3.80 -15.23 -21.06
C PRO A 63 -3.95 -16.06 -22.34
N LYS A 64 -3.54 -17.33 -22.31
CA LYS A 64 -3.63 -18.23 -23.48
C LYS A 64 -5.08 -18.36 -23.94
N ARG A 65 -5.36 -17.88 -25.17
CA ARG A 65 -6.70 -17.92 -25.81
C ARG A 65 -6.84 -19.00 -26.87
N GLY A 66 -5.79 -19.79 -27.10
CA GLY A 66 -5.76 -20.77 -28.18
C GLY A 66 -5.60 -20.15 -29.56
N LEU A 67 -5.11 -18.91 -29.64
CA LEU A 67 -4.67 -18.28 -30.87
C LEU A 67 -3.25 -18.74 -31.17
N GLY A 68 -3.10 -19.58 -32.21
CA GLY A 68 -1.79 -20.04 -32.67
C GLY A 68 -1.11 -19.04 -33.60
N ASP A 69 0.19 -19.22 -33.83
CA ASP A 69 1.03 -18.29 -34.61
C ASP A 69 0.48 -18.04 -36.02
N LYS A 70 -0.08 -19.07 -36.69
CA LYS A 70 -0.70 -18.93 -38.01
C LYS A 70 -1.92 -18.01 -38.02
N ALA A 71 -2.70 -17.96 -36.93
CA ALA A 71 -3.84 -17.07 -36.83
C ALA A 71 -3.39 -15.61 -36.67
N VAL A 72 -2.37 -15.40 -35.84
CA VAL A 72 -1.74 -14.08 -35.65
C VAL A 72 -1.06 -13.60 -36.94
N GLU A 73 -0.39 -14.49 -37.68
CA GLU A 73 0.21 -14.15 -38.98
C GLU A 73 -0.85 -13.69 -40.00
N LYS A 74 -2.00 -14.37 -40.06
CA LYS A 74 -3.13 -13.97 -40.93
C LYS A 74 -3.68 -12.59 -40.57
N LEU A 75 -3.79 -12.29 -39.27
CA LEU A 75 -4.14 -10.96 -38.78
C LEU A 75 -3.18 -9.89 -39.28
N HIS A 76 -1.86 -10.09 -39.14
CA HIS A 76 -0.86 -9.15 -39.65
C HIS A 76 -0.94 -8.98 -41.16
N ARG A 77 -1.15 -10.07 -41.91
CA ARG A 77 -1.26 -10.02 -43.36
C ARG A 77 -2.46 -9.17 -43.79
N LEU A 78 -3.61 -9.37 -43.15
CA LEU A 78 -4.82 -8.58 -43.41
C LEU A 78 -4.62 -7.10 -43.05
N ALA A 79 -4.06 -6.82 -41.88
CA ALA A 79 -3.77 -5.46 -41.42
C ALA A 79 -2.85 -4.71 -42.41
N ARG A 80 -1.75 -5.35 -42.84
CA ARG A 80 -0.82 -4.79 -43.82
C ARG A 80 -1.45 -4.60 -45.19
N ALA A 81 -2.22 -5.59 -45.67
CA ALA A 81 -2.85 -5.53 -46.99
C ALA A 81 -3.89 -4.40 -47.10
N GLN A 82 -4.57 -4.08 -45.99
CA GLN A 82 -5.62 -3.06 -45.95
C GLN A 82 -5.14 -1.72 -45.37
N GLY A 83 -3.93 -1.64 -44.82
CA GLY A 83 -3.41 -0.43 -44.17
C GLY A 83 -4.22 -0.04 -42.92
N ILE A 84 -4.67 -1.02 -42.15
CA ILE A 84 -5.52 -0.82 -40.97
C ILE A 84 -4.84 -1.35 -39.69
N PRO A 85 -5.21 -0.83 -38.50
CA PRO A 85 -4.71 -1.37 -37.24
C PRO A 85 -5.13 -2.82 -36.99
N LEU A 86 -4.36 -3.54 -36.17
CA LEU A 86 -4.58 -4.96 -35.85
C LEU A 86 -5.91 -5.22 -35.17
N THR A 87 -6.40 -4.30 -34.34
CA THR A 87 -7.74 -4.40 -33.73
C THR A 87 -8.86 -4.43 -34.78
N LEU A 88 -8.75 -3.58 -35.81
CA LEU A 88 -9.73 -3.53 -36.88
C LEU A 88 -9.57 -4.74 -37.82
N ALA A 89 -8.34 -5.15 -38.10
CA ALA A 89 -8.08 -6.41 -38.82
C ALA A 89 -8.66 -7.61 -38.07
N ALA A 90 -8.58 -7.61 -36.73
CA ALA A 90 -9.16 -8.64 -35.88
C ALA A 90 -10.68 -8.68 -35.92
N ALA A 91 -11.34 -7.53 -36.01
CA ALA A 91 -12.79 -7.51 -36.25
C ALA A 91 -13.13 -8.04 -37.66
N ARG A 92 -12.42 -7.57 -38.69
CA ARG A 92 -12.71 -7.92 -40.10
C ARG A 92 -12.45 -9.38 -40.44
N ILE A 93 -11.40 -9.98 -39.89
CA ILE A 93 -11.06 -11.37 -40.19
C ILE A 93 -12.12 -12.35 -39.66
N LEU A 94 -12.94 -11.95 -38.67
CA LEU A 94 -14.03 -12.76 -38.13
C LEU A 94 -15.15 -13.00 -39.15
N ASP A 95 -15.30 -12.11 -40.13
CA ASP A 95 -16.26 -12.23 -41.23
C ASP A 95 -15.74 -13.10 -42.39
N THR A 96 -14.51 -13.63 -42.27
CA THR A 96 -13.85 -14.44 -43.30
C THR A 96 -13.68 -15.88 -42.85
N ASP A 97 -13.50 -16.81 -43.80
CA ASP A 97 -13.21 -18.23 -43.52
C ASP A 97 -11.73 -18.56 -43.32
N GLU A 98 -10.90 -17.56 -43.05
CA GLU A 98 -9.46 -17.74 -42.88
C GLU A 98 -9.09 -18.35 -41.52
N LEU A 99 -9.93 -18.22 -40.48
CA LEU A 99 -9.63 -18.72 -39.15
C LEU A 99 -10.30 -20.07 -38.87
N THR A 100 -9.63 -20.92 -38.07
CA THR A 100 -10.25 -22.14 -37.55
C THR A 100 -11.44 -21.78 -36.64
N PRO A 101 -12.44 -22.66 -36.48
CA PRO A 101 -13.60 -22.38 -35.63
C PRO A 101 -13.24 -21.99 -34.19
N GLN A 102 -12.20 -22.63 -33.62
CA GLN A 102 -11.71 -22.29 -32.29
C GLN A 102 -11.06 -20.91 -32.24
N ALA A 103 -10.16 -20.61 -33.19
CA ALA A 103 -9.49 -19.31 -33.25
C ALA A 103 -10.49 -18.17 -33.48
N ARG A 104 -11.50 -18.38 -34.34
CA ARG A 104 -12.57 -17.40 -34.58
C ARG A 104 -13.38 -17.11 -33.32
N ARG A 105 -13.80 -18.14 -32.57
CA ARG A 105 -14.51 -17.95 -31.30
C ARG A 105 -13.68 -17.19 -30.27
N SER A 106 -12.42 -17.60 -30.08
CA SER A 106 -11.52 -16.96 -29.12
C SER A 106 -11.22 -15.49 -29.47
N LEU A 107 -10.92 -15.21 -30.75
CA LEU A 107 -10.67 -13.86 -31.22
C LEU A 107 -11.93 -13.00 -31.14
N GLY A 108 -13.09 -13.56 -31.51
CA GLY A 108 -14.37 -12.85 -31.44
C GLY A 108 -14.75 -12.47 -30.02
N ALA A 109 -14.56 -13.38 -29.05
CA ALA A 109 -14.75 -13.06 -27.64
C ALA A 109 -13.84 -11.91 -27.20
N PHE A 110 -12.54 -11.98 -27.52
CA PHE A 110 -11.58 -10.96 -27.16
C PHE A 110 -11.88 -9.58 -27.80
N VAL A 111 -12.22 -9.54 -29.09
CA VAL A 111 -12.62 -8.30 -29.78
C VAL A 111 -13.90 -7.72 -29.17
N GLY A 112 -14.88 -8.58 -28.84
CA GLY A 112 -16.11 -8.17 -28.15
C GLY A 112 -15.85 -7.60 -26.76
N ASP A 113 -14.93 -8.21 -26.00
CA ASP A 113 -14.51 -7.71 -24.69
C ASP A 113 -13.84 -6.34 -24.80
N LEU A 114 -12.95 -6.14 -25.77
CA LEU A 114 -12.32 -4.83 -26.02
C LEU A 114 -13.35 -3.74 -26.34
N ALA A 115 -14.33 -4.05 -27.20
CA ALA A 115 -15.41 -3.11 -27.52
C ALA A 115 -16.21 -2.75 -26.26
N ARG A 116 -16.59 -3.76 -25.46
CA ARG A 116 -17.32 -3.56 -24.19
C ARG A 116 -16.52 -2.71 -23.20
N TRP A 117 -15.22 -2.96 -23.03
CA TRP A 117 -14.38 -2.19 -22.12
C TRP A 117 -14.20 -0.75 -22.57
N ARG A 118 -14.13 -0.50 -23.89
CA ARG A 118 -14.09 0.86 -24.45
C ARG A 118 -15.36 1.64 -24.14
N ASP A 119 -16.53 1.02 -24.29
CA ASP A 119 -17.79 1.67 -23.96
C ASP A 119 -17.89 2.00 -22.46
N ARG A 120 -17.40 1.09 -21.60
CA ARG A 120 -17.37 1.28 -20.14
C ARG A 120 -16.32 2.31 -19.68
N ALA A 121 -15.27 2.55 -20.45
CA ALA A 121 -14.24 3.53 -20.12
C ALA A 121 -14.77 4.97 -20.02
N ALA A 122 -15.90 5.26 -20.68
CA ALA A 122 -16.58 6.56 -20.57
C ALA A 122 -17.46 6.69 -19.31
N GLN A 123 -17.74 5.58 -18.62
CA GLN A 123 -18.74 5.51 -17.54
C GLN A 123 -18.13 5.14 -16.19
N LEU A 124 -16.99 4.44 -16.18
CA LEU A 124 -16.33 3.96 -14.97
C LEU A 124 -15.07 4.75 -14.67
N PRO A 125 -14.72 4.95 -13.38
CA PRO A 125 -13.38 5.35 -12.99
C PRO A 125 -12.34 4.39 -13.57
N HIS A 126 -11.24 4.91 -14.11
CA HIS A 126 -10.20 4.14 -14.80
C HIS A 126 -9.52 3.09 -13.91
N ALA A 127 -9.40 3.33 -12.60
CA ALA A 127 -8.91 2.33 -11.65
C ALA A 127 -9.88 1.13 -11.51
N GLU A 128 -11.19 1.39 -11.54
CA GLU A 128 -12.21 0.33 -11.51
C GLU A 128 -12.27 -0.43 -12.84
N LEU A 129 -12.20 0.31 -13.95
CA LEU A 129 -12.08 -0.27 -15.29
C LEU A 129 -10.87 -1.22 -15.38
N ALA A 130 -9.71 -0.83 -14.84
CA ALA A 130 -8.51 -1.65 -14.84
C ALA A 130 -8.71 -2.98 -14.09
N ARG A 131 -9.29 -2.93 -12.88
CA ARG A 131 -9.64 -4.14 -12.11
C ARG A 131 -10.56 -5.05 -12.90
N GLN A 132 -11.61 -4.48 -13.49
CA GLN A 132 -12.57 -5.23 -14.27
C GLN A 132 -11.93 -5.88 -15.53
N ILE A 133 -11.05 -5.17 -16.23
CA ILE A 133 -10.33 -5.71 -17.39
C ILE A 133 -9.43 -6.88 -16.97
N LEU A 134 -8.67 -6.75 -15.88
CA LEU A 134 -7.77 -7.81 -15.40
C LEU A 134 -8.53 -9.08 -15.01
N ASP A 135 -9.72 -8.93 -14.42
CA ASP A 135 -10.58 -10.06 -14.04
C ASP A 135 -11.28 -10.68 -15.25
N GLU A 136 -11.98 -9.88 -16.07
CA GLU A 136 -12.74 -10.37 -17.23
C GLU A 136 -11.85 -10.93 -18.34
N SER A 137 -10.63 -10.41 -18.51
CA SER A 137 -9.64 -10.96 -19.45
C SER A 137 -9.11 -12.35 -19.04
N GLY A 138 -9.36 -12.75 -17.78
CA GLY A 138 -8.82 -13.95 -17.16
C GLY A 138 -7.38 -13.80 -16.66
N TYR A 139 -6.80 -12.60 -16.68
CA TYR A 139 -5.40 -12.37 -16.28
C TYR A 139 -5.19 -12.63 -14.80
N THR A 140 -6.08 -12.13 -13.94
CA THR A 140 -6.07 -12.41 -12.50
C THR A 140 -6.17 -13.91 -12.23
N ALA A 141 -7.10 -14.59 -12.90
CA ALA A 141 -7.32 -16.03 -12.74
C ALA A 141 -6.11 -16.87 -13.22
N MET A 142 -5.44 -16.46 -14.29
CA MET A 142 -4.22 -17.09 -14.79
C MET A 142 -3.10 -17.07 -13.74
N LEU A 143 -2.87 -15.93 -13.10
CA LEU A 143 -1.86 -15.81 -12.04
C LEU A 143 -2.25 -16.60 -10.79
N GLN A 144 -3.53 -16.56 -10.38
CA GLN A 144 -4.02 -17.32 -9.24
C GLN A 144 -3.90 -18.84 -9.44
N ALA A 145 -4.06 -19.33 -10.67
CA ALA A 145 -3.93 -20.75 -11.00
C ALA A 145 -2.49 -21.27 -10.88
N GLU A 146 -1.48 -20.40 -11.01
CA GLU A 146 -0.06 -20.75 -10.92
C GLU A 146 0.35 -21.16 -9.49
N ARG A 147 -0.33 -20.62 -8.46
CA ARG A 147 -0.13 -20.95 -7.03
C ARG A 147 1.34 -20.91 -6.57
N SER A 148 2.15 -20.02 -7.14
CA SER A 148 3.55 -19.80 -6.77
C SER A 148 3.71 -18.58 -5.86
N THR A 149 4.76 -18.52 -5.05
CA THR A 149 5.10 -17.31 -4.26
C THR A 149 5.35 -16.10 -5.17
N GLU A 150 5.91 -16.34 -6.35
CA GLU A 150 6.08 -15.34 -7.40
C GLU A 150 4.73 -14.79 -7.89
N SER A 151 3.75 -15.66 -8.18
CA SER A 151 2.41 -15.26 -8.63
C SER A 151 1.67 -14.38 -7.62
N ALA A 152 1.84 -14.64 -6.31
CA ALA A 152 1.28 -13.81 -5.25
C ALA A 152 1.86 -12.38 -5.30
N GLY A 153 3.18 -12.25 -5.47
CA GLY A 153 3.82 -10.93 -5.64
C GLY A 153 3.37 -10.20 -6.90
N ARG A 154 3.10 -10.92 -8.00
CA ARG A 154 2.58 -10.33 -9.24
C ARG A 154 1.15 -9.80 -9.07
N LEU A 155 0.30 -10.51 -8.32
CA LEU A 155 -1.05 -10.04 -7.97
C LEU A 155 -1.02 -8.80 -7.06
N GLU A 156 -0.10 -8.77 -6.09
CA GLU A 156 0.15 -7.58 -5.28
C GLU A 156 0.56 -6.40 -6.18
N ASN A 157 1.46 -6.60 -7.15
CA ASN A 157 1.87 -5.55 -8.09
C ASN A 157 0.69 -5.00 -8.92
N LEU A 158 -0.22 -5.85 -9.39
CA LEU A 158 -1.41 -5.44 -10.12
C LEU A 158 -2.38 -4.63 -9.24
N THR A 159 -2.57 -5.07 -8.00
CA THR A 159 -3.39 -4.33 -7.01
C THR A 159 -2.81 -2.93 -6.80
N GLU A 160 -1.50 -2.87 -6.64
CA GLU A 160 -0.73 -1.66 -6.48
C GLU A 160 -0.84 -0.74 -7.72
N LEU A 161 -0.78 -1.28 -8.94
CA LEU A 161 -1.03 -0.53 -10.18
C LEU A 161 -2.41 0.14 -10.18
N THR A 162 -3.47 -0.62 -9.88
CA THR A 162 -4.83 -0.08 -9.89
C THR A 162 -5.03 1.02 -8.85
N ARG A 163 -4.30 0.94 -7.73
CA ARG A 163 -4.28 1.98 -6.71
C ARG A 163 -3.49 3.21 -7.16
N ALA A 164 -2.40 3.05 -7.91
CA ALA A 164 -1.65 4.17 -8.51
C ALA A 164 -2.56 5.00 -9.42
N MET A 165 -3.40 4.31 -10.17
CA MET A 165 -4.32 4.94 -11.11
C MET A 165 -5.30 5.89 -10.40
N GLU A 166 -5.70 5.61 -9.16
CA GLU A 166 -6.65 6.45 -8.40
C GLU A 166 -6.16 7.89 -8.17
N GLU A 167 -4.85 8.15 -8.30
CA GLU A 167 -4.25 9.49 -8.14
C GLU A 167 -4.43 10.38 -9.37
N TYR A 168 -4.83 9.82 -10.51
CA TYR A 168 -4.98 10.52 -11.78
C TYR A 168 -6.45 10.77 -12.09
N GLU A 169 -6.77 11.88 -12.75
CA GLU A 169 -8.16 12.21 -13.11
C GLU A 169 -8.71 11.35 -14.26
N THR A 170 -7.84 10.94 -15.19
CA THR A 170 -8.25 10.20 -16.39
C THR A 170 -7.25 9.10 -16.73
N LEU A 171 -7.73 8.08 -17.47
CA LEU A 171 -6.86 7.03 -18.02
C LEU A 171 -5.76 7.61 -18.91
N GLY A 172 -6.10 8.60 -19.74
CA GLY A 172 -5.14 9.26 -20.62
C GLY A 172 -3.99 9.92 -19.85
N ALA A 173 -4.31 10.69 -18.80
CA ALA A 173 -3.31 11.35 -17.96
C ALA A 173 -2.38 10.35 -17.26
N PHE A 174 -2.93 9.23 -16.78
CA PHE A 174 -2.13 8.14 -16.22
C PHE A 174 -1.18 7.53 -17.27
N LEU A 175 -1.69 7.22 -18.46
CA LEU A 175 -0.87 6.62 -19.52
C LEU A 175 0.22 7.56 -20.04
N GLU A 176 -0.06 8.86 -20.10
CA GLU A 176 0.93 9.89 -20.44
C GLU A 176 2.04 9.96 -19.38
N HIS A 177 1.68 9.97 -18.11
CA HIS A 177 2.64 9.89 -17.01
C HIS A 177 3.53 8.65 -17.16
N VAL A 178 2.95 7.46 -17.34
CA VAL A 178 3.72 6.22 -17.52
C VAL A 178 4.66 6.31 -18.74
N SER A 179 4.22 6.91 -19.85
CA SER A 179 5.08 7.10 -21.02
C SER A 179 6.30 7.97 -20.70
N LEU A 180 6.11 9.09 -20.00
CA LEU A 180 7.21 9.98 -19.60
C LEU A 180 8.22 9.29 -18.66
N VAL A 181 7.73 8.42 -17.77
CA VAL A 181 8.57 7.60 -16.89
C VAL A 181 9.46 6.66 -17.67
N MET A 182 8.87 6.02 -18.68
CA MET A 182 9.58 5.09 -19.55
C MET A 182 10.56 5.82 -20.47
N ASP A 183 10.23 7.01 -20.99
CA ASP A 183 11.09 7.76 -21.91
C ASP A 183 12.33 8.40 -21.23
N ASN A 184 12.25 8.79 -19.95
CA ASN A 184 13.39 9.26 -19.15
C ASN A 184 14.53 8.21 -19.00
N GLU A 185 14.33 7.01 -19.53
CA GLU A 185 15.30 5.93 -19.62
C GLU A 185 16.40 6.16 -20.68
N ALA A 186 16.07 6.76 -21.82
CA ALA A 186 16.95 6.78 -22.99
C ALA A 186 18.22 7.64 -22.82
N GLN A 187 18.28 8.46 -21.77
CA GLN A 187 19.48 9.25 -21.43
C GLN A 187 20.38 8.44 -20.49
N ALA A 188 21.27 7.63 -21.05
CA ALA A 188 22.21 6.79 -20.30
C ALA A 188 23.31 7.60 -19.57
N ASP A 189 23.53 8.87 -19.95
CA ASP A 189 24.67 9.69 -19.53
C ASP A 189 24.36 10.69 -18.40
N GLU A 190 23.12 10.74 -17.90
CA GLU A 190 22.76 11.62 -16.79
C GLU A 190 23.07 11.04 -15.41
N ARG A 191 23.43 11.92 -14.46
CA ARG A 191 23.62 11.57 -13.06
C ARG A 191 22.27 11.17 -12.45
N LYS A 192 22.14 9.91 -12.03
CA LYS A 192 20.90 9.34 -11.49
C LYS A 192 21.01 8.96 -10.02
N ILE A 193 19.92 9.13 -9.27
CA ILE A 193 19.79 8.56 -7.94
C ILE A 193 19.67 7.05 -8.06
N THR A 194 20.47 6.32 -7.29
CA THR A 194 20.41 4.84 -7.27
C THR A 194 19.54 4.36 -6.12
N ILE A 195 18.50 3.58 -6.43
CA ILE A 195 17.64 2.87 -5.48
C ILE A 195 17.96 1.39 -5.56
N MET A 196 18.19 0.71 -4.43
CA MET A 196 18.45 -0.73 -4.42
C MET A 196 18.08 -1.35 -3.07
N THR A 197 17.99 -2.68 -3.03
CA THR A 197 17.82 -3.38 -1.75
C THR A 197 19.13 -3.36 -0.95
N ILE A 198 19.04 -3.45 0.39
CA ILE A 198 20.22 -3.55 1.26
C ILE A 198 21.12 -4.73 0.84
N HIS A 199 20.52 -5.85 0.44
CA HIS A 199 21.24 -7.02 -0.06
C HIS A 199 22.03 -6.73 -1.34
N ALA A 200 21.43 -6.01 -2.30
CA ALA A 200 22.07 -5.63 -3.55
C ALA A 200 23.21 -4.61 -3.37
N ALA A 201 23.25 -3.92 -2.22
CA ALA A 201 24.30 -2.95 -1.91
C ALA A 201 25.60 -3.57 -1.39
N LYS A 202 25.64 -4.89 -1.16
CA LYS A 202 26.82 -5.58 -0.63
C LYS A 202 28.02 -5.38 -1.55
N GLY A 203 29.12 -4.85 -0.99
CA GLY A 203 30.35 -4.56 -1.74
C GLY A 203 30.35 -3.25 -2.52
N LEU A 204 29.25 -2.49 -2.51
CA LEU A 204 29.17 -1.14 -3.08
C LEU A 204 29.37 -0.09 -2.00
N GLU A 205 29.67 1.14 -2.38
CA GLU A 205 29.82 2.27 -1.46
C GLU A 205 29.45 3.59 -2.16
N PHE A 206 28.88 4.51 -1.39
CA PHE A 206 28.35 5.78 -1.89
C PHE A 206 28.69 6.91 -0.92
N ASP A 207 28.90 8.12 -1.42
CA ASP A 207 29.19 9.28 -0.57
C ASP A 207 28.04 9.59 0.39
N HIS A 208 26.80 9.50 -0.11
CA HIS A 208 25.59 9.77 0.64
C HIS A 208 24.61 8.60 0.51
N VAL A 209 24.15 8.07 1.64
CA VAL A 209 23.21 6.95 1.70
C VAL A 209 21.98 7.34 2.53
N PHE A 210 20.81 7.11 1.95
CA PHE A 210 19.52 7.19 2.64
C PHE A 210 19.03 5.77 2.89
N LEU A 211 18.78 5.43 4.16
CA LEU A 211 18.25 4.16 4.61
C LEU A 211 16.78 4.33 4.94
N ALA A 212 15.90 3.81 4.10
CA ALA A 212 14.46 4.02 4.21
C ALA A 212 13.74 2.86 4.87
N GLY A 213 12.74 3.18 5.69
CA GLY A 213 11.86 2.19 6.32
C GLY A 213 12.53 1.43 7.45
N TRP A 214 13.30 2.14 8.28
CA TRP A 214 13.86 1.60 9.54
C TRP A 214 12.76 1.59 10.61
N GLU A 215 11.85 0.65 10.44
CA GLU A 215 10.62 0.48 11.22
C GLU A 215 10.56 -0.95 11.77
N GLU A 216 10.10 -1.14 13.01
CA GLU A 216 9.81 -2.47 13.54
C GLU A 216 8.78 -3.19 12.67
N GLY A 217 9.00 -4.48 12.45
CA GLY A 217 8.21 -5.34 11.57
C GLY A 217 8.59 -5.26 10.09
N LEU A 218 9.20 -4.16 9.64
CA LEU A 218 9.75 -4.01 8.28
C LEU A 218 11.26 -4.26 8.26
N PHE A 219 12.00 -3.59 9.14
CA PHE A 219 13.43 -3.76 9.34
C PHE A 219 13.79 -3.54 10.82
N PRO A 220 13.87 -4.60 11.64
CA PRO A 220 13.92 -6.02 11.26
C PRO A 220 12.58 -6.57 10.72
N SER A 221 12.66 -7.51 9.77
CA SER A 221 11.49 -8.16 9.19
C SER A 221 10.75 -9.04 10.21
N GLN A 222 9.46 -8.79 10.44
CA GLN A 222 8.64 -9.59 11.36
C GLN A 222 8.65 -11.08 11.00
N ARG A 223 8.51 -11.40 9.72
CA ARG A 223 8.50 -12.79 9.22
C ARG A 223 9.81 -13.52 9.57
N ALA A 224 10.95 -12.84 9.44
CA ALA A 224 12.25 -13.43 9.76
C ALA A 224 12.40 -13.70 11.26
N LEU A 225 11.89 -12.81 12.10
CA LEU A 225 11.88 -12.97 13.55
C LEU A 225 10.99 -14.15 13.99
N ASP A 226 9.82 -14.30 13.38
CA ASP A 226 8.89 -15.38 13.70
C ASP A 226 9.46 -16.76 13.30
N GLU A 227 10.20 -16.85 12.19
CA GLU A 227 10.75 -18.10 11.65
C GLU A 227 12.06 -18.56 12.34
N GLY A 228 12.93 -17.63 12.74
CA GLY A 228 14.28 -17.97 13.21
C GLY A 228 14.72 -17.26 14.50
N GLY A 229 13.79 -16.57 15.18
CA GLY A 229 14.00 -15.99 16.50
C GLY A 229 15.26 -15.13 16.62
N LEU A 230 16.07 -15.39 17.65
CA LEU A 230 17.29 -14.63 17.93
C LEU A 230 18.34 -14.70 16.82
N ASN A 231 18.46 -15.85 16.14
CA ASN A 231 19.46 -16.01 15.06
C ASN A 231 19.11 -15.15 13.85
N SER A 232 17.82 -15.06 13.49
CA SER A 232 17.34 -14.18 12.43
C SER A 232 17.50 -12.70 12.79
N LEU A 233 17.29 -12.34 14.06
CA LEU A 233 17.52 -10.97 14.52
C LEU A 233 18.98 -10.55 14.32
N GLU A 234 19.92 -11.44 14.66
CA GLU A 234 21.35 -11.18 14.45
C GLU A 234 21.73 -11.11 12.97
N GLU A 235 21.02 -11.82 12.08
CA GLU A 235 21.20 -11.67 10.62
C GLU A 235 20.67 -10.31 10.13
N GLU A 236 19.49 -9.88 10.58
CA GLU A 236 18.96 -8.55 10.26
C GLU A 236 19.88 -7.44 10.82
N ARG A 237 20.51 -7.66 11.99
CA ARG A 237 21.54 -6.77 12.54
C ARG A 237 22.77 -6.70 11.65
N ARG A 238 23.23 -7.84 11.09
CA ARG A 238 24.32 -7.86 10.10
C ARG A 238 23.94 -7.07 8.84
N LEU A 239 22.69 -7.18 8.38
CA LEU A 239 22.18 -6.36 7.28
C LEU A 239 22.18 -4.86 7.62
N ALA A 240 21.81 -4.49 8.86
CA ALA A 240 21.81 -3.10 9.31
C ALA A 240 23.23 -2.52 9.30
N TYR A 241 24.21 -3.29 9.81
CA TYR A 241 25.62 -2.96 9.72
C TYR A 241 26.08 -2.78 8.26
N VAL A 242 25.73 -3.71 7.36
CA VAL A 242 26.05 -3.58 5.94
C VAL A 242 25.47 -2.29 5.38
N ALA A 243 24.21 -1.98 5.66
CA ALA A 243 23.51 -0.80 5.15
C ALA A 243 24.18 0.52 5.59
N ILE A 244 24.49 0.66 6.88
CA ILE A 244 25.16 1.85 7.44
C ILE A 244 26.55 2.02 6.82
N THR A 245 27.33 0.92 6.75
CA THR A 245 28.71 0.96 6.22
C THR A 245 28.79 1.14 4.70
N ARG A 246 27.66 1.28 3.98
CA ARG A 246 27.70 1.68 2.56
C ARG A 246 27.96 3.18 2.39
N ALA A 247 27.77 3.98 3.44
CA ALA A 247 27.98 5.42 3.40
C ALA A 247 29.45 5.78 3.66
N ARG A 248 30.06 6.57 2.78
CA ARG A 248 31.41 7.11 2.97
C ARG A 248 31.44 8.43 3.73
N ARG A 249 30.42 9.30 3.53
CA ARG A 249 30.39 10.64 4.12
C ARG A 249 29.16 10.87 5.00
N ARG A 250 27.94 10.59 4.50
CA ARG A 250 26.70 10.81 5.27
C ARG A 250 25.76 9.63 5.13
N CYS A 251 25.31 9.11 6.28
CA CYS A 251 24.23 8.13 6.38
C CYS A 251 23.00 8.84 6.98
N THR A 252 21.85 8.76 6.33
CA THR A 252 20.58 9.29 6.84
C THR A 252 19.60 8.14 6.99
N ILE A 253 19.13 7.91 8.21
CA ILE A 253 18.15 6.85 8.53
C ILE A 253 16.77 7.49 8.62
N LEU A 254 15.79 6.90 7.92
CA LEU A 254 14.42 7.42 7.83
C LEU A 254 13.42 6.41 8.38
N HIS A 255 12.58 6.90 9.30
CA HIS A 255 11.43 6.22 9.88
C HIS A 255 10.15 6.96 9.49
N ALA A 256 9.12 6.23 9.07
CA ALA A 256 7.79 6.80 8.87
C ALA A 256 6.91 6.49 10.08
N ALA A 257 6.28 7.51 10.69
CA ALA A 257 5.37 7.31 11.83
C ALA A 257 4.12 6.51 11.44
N ASN A 258 3.63 6.69 10.22
CA ASN A 258 2.50 5.96 9.66
C ASN A 258 2.83 5.49 8.24
N ARG A 259 2.49 4.24 7.95
CA ARG A 259 2.65 3.64 6.61
C ARG A 259 1.32 3.02 6.18
N ARG A 260 1.01 3.15 4.90
CA ARG A 260 -0.15 2.47 4.31
C ARG A 260 0.28 1.11 3.76
N ILE A 261 -0.11 0.03 4.45
CA ILE A 261 0.19 -1.35 4.08
C ILE A 261 -1.13 -2.03 3.72
N TYR A 262 -1.23 -2.67 2.55
CA TYR A 262 -2.45 -3.32 2.07
C TYR A 262 -3.70 -2.43 2.15
N GLY A 263 -3.54 -1.15 1.83
CA GLY A 263 -4.62 -0.16 1.84
C GLY A 263 -5.00 0.38 3.22
N GLN A 264 -4.50 -0.18 4.31
CA GLN A 264 -4.76 0.26 5.69
C GLN A 264 -3.60 1.09 6.22
N TRP A 265 -3.90 2.13 7.00
CA TRP A 265 -2.88 2.88 7.72
C TRP A 265 -2.47 2.12 8.98
N THR A 266 -1.17 1.94 9.14
CA THR A 266 -0.56 1.28 10.30
C THR A 266 0.45 2.24 10.91
N SER A 267 0.37 2.43 12.23
CA SER A 267 1.41 3.15 12.98
C SER A 267 2.65 2.27 13.05
N SER A 268 3.79 2.80 12.63
CA SER A 268 5.07 2.09 12.67
C SER A 268 5.94 2.62 13.79
N ILE A 269 6.60 1.73 14.52
CA ILE A 269 7.56 2.08 15.58
C ILE A 269 8.96 2.15 14.94
N PRO A 270 9.86 3.06 15.35
CA PRO A 270 11.24 3.07 14.89
C PRO A 270 11.94 1.72 15.14
N SER A 271 12.78 1.31 14.19
CA SER A 271 13.60 0.10 14.34
C SER A 271 14.44 0.15 15.61
N ARG A 272 14.50 -0.95 16.35
CA ARG A 272 15.40 -1.11 17.51
C ARG A 272 16.87 -0.83 17.17
N PHE A 273 17.29 -1.07 15.92
CA PHE A 273 18.65 -0.80 15.47
C PHE A 273 19.03 0.68 15.53
N VAL A 274 18.04 1.59 15.52
CA VAL A 274 18.30 3.03 15.73
C VAL A 274 18.74 3.30 17.17
N GLY A 275 18.10 2.64 18.15
CA GLY A 275 18.43 2.78 19.58
C GLY A 275 19.76 2.14 19.98
N GLU A 276 20.34 1.31 19.12
CA GLU A 276 21.65 0.68 19.32
C GLU A 276 22.82 1.56 18.84
N LEU A 277 22.53 2.66 18.14
CA LEU A 277 23.55 3.58 17.66
C LEU A 277 24.05 4.48 18.80
N PRO A 278 25.37 4.77 18.88
CA PRO A 278 25.89 5.70 19.87
C PRO A 278 25.30 7.11 19.67
N PRO A 279 24.62 7.69 20.67
CA PRO A 279 23.91 8.96 20.52
C PRO A 279 24.84 10.14 20.21
N GLU A 280 26.11 10.08 20.60
CA GLU A 280 27.14 11.08 20.27
C GLU A 280 27.44 11.19 18.76
N HIS A 281 26.99 10.22 17.96
CA HIS A 281 27.21 10.17 16.52
C HIS A 281 25.92 10.31 15.71
N VAL A 282 24.80 10.63 16.37
CA VAL A 282 23.48 10.72 15.75
C VAL A 282 22.90 12.11 15.94
N GLU A 283 22.60 12.77 14.82
CA GLU A 283 21.75 13.97 14.79
C GLU A 283 20.30 13.54 14.54
N GLU A 284 19.42 13.80 15.51
CA GLU A 284 18.01 13.42 15.44
C GLU A 284 17.14 14.63 15.06
N GLU A 285 16.41 14.50 13.94
CA GLU A 285 15.38 15.45 13.53
C GLU A 285 14.01 14.74 13.51
N SER A 286 13.02 15.33 14.18
CA SER A 286 11.65 14.81 14.19
C SER A 286 10.66 15.87 13.76
N SER A 287 9.86 15.57 12.73
CA SER A 287 8.73 16.40 12.31
C SER A 287 7.49 16.23 13.20
N MET A 288 7.56 15.36 14.21
CA MET A 288 6.50 15.16 15.19
C MET A 288 6.52 16.34 16.19
N THR A 289 5.66 17.33 15.97
CA THR A 289 5.53 18.47 16.90
C THR A 289 4.85 18.03 18.20
N GLY A 290 5.58 18.03 19.32
CA GLY A 290 5.00 17.76 20.65
C GLY A 290 5.97 17.14 21.65
N GLY A 291 7.03 17.86 22.01
CA GLY A 291 8.00 17.44 23.04
C GLY A 291 8.80 16.20 22.65
N ALA A 292 9.82 15.86 23.44
CA ALA A 292 10.40 14.53 23.40
C ALA A 292 9.24 13.55 23.56
N SER A 293 8.92 12.91 22.46
CA SER A 293 7.67 12.20 22.27
C SER A 293 7.56 11.10 23.31
N LEU A 294 6.32 10.67 23.59
CA LEU A 294 5.96 9.51 24.42
C LEU A 294 6.86 8.27 24.21
N TRP A 295 7.64 8.23 23.13
CA TRP A 295 8.69 7.29 22.76
C TRP A 295 9.92 7.25 23.68
N ARG A 296 10.44 8.39 24.20
CA ARG A 296 11.62 8.37 25.09
C ARG A 296 11.32 7.75 26.45
N ALA A 297 10.06 7.77 26.87
CA ALA A 297 9.63 7.24 28.16
C ALA A 297 9.62 5.70 28.23
N ASN A 298 9.66 5.00 27.07
CA ASN A 298 9.60 3.54 27.05
C ASN A 298 10.99 2.86 27.03
N TRP A 299 12.09 3.63 26.99
CA TRP A 299 13.46 3.11 26.88
C TRP A 299 14.35 3.38 28.10
N SER A 300 13.87 4.13 29.10
CA SER A 300 14.61 4.40 30.33
C SER A 300 13.86 3.85 31.55
N GLU A 301 14.34 2.75 32.14
CA GLU A 301 13.84 2.23 33.44
C GLU A 301 14.14 3.16 34.63
N ARG A 302 14.76 4.34 34.41
CA ARG A 302 15.27 5.22 35.49
C ARG A 302 14.82 6.68 35.45
N ASP A 303 14.16 7.14 34.40
CA ASP A 303 13.75 8.54 34.32
C ASP A 303 12.23 8.70 34.43
N ASP A 304 11.82 9.48 35.44
CA ASP A 304 10.43 9.78 35.75
C ASP A 304 9.83 10.68 34.63
N PRO A 305 8.79 10.22 33.91
CA PRO A 305 8.21 10.92 32.75
C PRO A 305 7.58 12.29 33.08
N PHE A 306 7.62 12.71 34.34
CA PHE A 306 7.11 13.99 34.82
C PHE A 306 8.18 14.97 35.33
N ALA A 307 9.46 14.60 35.33
CA ALA A 307 10.54 15.42 35.89
C ALA A 307 10.67 16.81 35.21
N ASP A 308 10.47 16.88 33.89
CA ASP A 308 10.63 18.13 33.12
C ASP A 308 9.32 18.92 32.97
N VAL A 309 8.18 18.33 33.32
CA VAL A 309 6.87 19.02 33.31
C VAL A 309 6.77 20.02 34.48
N ALA A 310 7.72 20.00 35.42
CA ALA A 310 7.77 20.89 36.58
C ALA A 310 8.34 22.30 36.29
N ARG A 311 8.97 22.54 35.13
CA ARG A 311 9.67 23.82 34.84
C ARG A 311 9.05 24.72 33.77
N GLY A 312 7.85 24.41 33.28
CA GLY A 312 7.12 25.26 32.33
C GLY A 312 6.10 26.19 33.00
N THR A 313 6.36 27.50 32.94
CA THR A 313 5.45 28.57 33.36
C THR A 313 4.23 28.63 32.44
N GLY A 314 3.12 28.01 32.86
CA GLY A 314 1.84 28.12 32.16
C GLY A 314 0.98 26.89 32.36
N ARG A 315 0.21 26.85 33.45
CA ARG A 315 -0.78 25.78 33.68
C ARG A 315 -2.17 26.38 33.82
N GLY A 316 -3.09 25.87 33.01
CA GLY A 316 -4.49 26.30 32.96
C GLY A 316 -5.33 25.90 34.19
N PRO A 317 -6.61 26.31 34.22
CA PRO A 317 -7.47 26.30 35.42
C PRO A 317 -7.74 24.92 36.05
N GLY A 318 -7.44 23.82 35.35
CA GLY A 318 -7.59 22.46 35.86
C GLY A 318 -6.59 22.11 36.96
N TRP A 319 -5.37 22.65 36.91
CA TRP A 319 -4.31 22.34 37.87
C TRP A 319 -4.50 23.04 39.23
N GLN A 320 -5.11 24.22 39.25
CA GLN A 320 -5.45 24.93 40.50
C GLN A 320 -6.54 24.20 41.29
N ARG A 321 -7.46 23.49 40.61
CA ARG A 321 -8.49 22.68 41.29
C ARG A 321 -7.96 21.38 41.89
N ALA A 322 -6.87 20.83 41.35
CA ALA A 322 -6.25 19.62 41.89
C ALA A 322 -5.40 19.90 43.15
N GLN A 323 -4.87 21.12 43.28
CA GLN A 323 -4.07 21.53 44.46
C GLN A 323 -4.92 21.83 45.70
N SER A 324 -6.18 22.26 45.52
CA SER A 324 -7.07 22.59 46.64
C SER A 324 -7.61 21.36 47.40
N THR A 325 -7.59 20.17 46.79
CA THR A 325 -8.28 18.98 47.32
C THR A 325 -7.38 18.03 48.11
N GLY A 326 -6.07 18.32 48.22
CA GLY A 326 -5.17 17.69 49.20
C GLY A 326 -4.95 16.17 49.12
N GLN A 327 -5.56 15.45 48.18
CA GLN A 327 -5.43 14.00 48.07
C GLN A 327 -4.60 13.62 46.85
N PHE A 328 -3.29 13.50 47.06
CA PHE A 328 -2.40 12.81 46.14
C PHE A 328 -1.69 11.69 46.92
N SER A 329 -2.15 10.45 46.76
CA SER A 329 -1.48 9.26 47.31
C SER A 329 -0.38 8.81 46.35
N ARG A 330 0.78 8.46 46.91
CA ARG A 330 1.97 7.98 46.17
C ARG A 330 2.06 6.46 46.07
N GLU A 331 1.06 5.72 46.54
CA GLU A 331 1.04 4.26 46.39
C GLU A 331 0.55 3.85 44.99
N PRO A 332 1.32 3.05 44.24
CA PRO A 332 0.90 2.55 42.94
C PRO A 332 -0.23 1.54 43.14
N VAL A 333 -1.43 1.89 42.70
CA VAL A 333 -2.54 0.94 42.57
C VAL A 333 -2.15 -0.06 41.48
N ARG A 334 -2.09 -1.36 41.81
CA ARG A 334 -1.91 -2.42 40.81
C ARG A 334 -3.10 -2.40 39.87
N ILE A 335 -2.90 -1.87 38.68
CA ILE A 335 -3.83 -2.00 37.57
C ILE A 335 -3.62 -3.39 36.99
N VAL A 336 -4.64 -4.25 37.07
CA VAL A 336 -4.65 -5.54 36.39
C VAL A 336 -4.74 -5.26 34.89
N GLU A 337 -3.65 -5.51 34.17
CA GLU A 337 -3.62 -5.43 32.72
C GLU A 337 -4.57 -6.48 32.11
N ALA A 338 -5.61 -6.00 31.46
CA ALA A 338 -6.45 -6.84 30.60
C ALA A 338 -5.64 -7.22 29.37
N ARG A 339 -5.17 -8.48 29.32
CA ARG A 339 -4.67 -9.10 28.09
C ARG A 339 -5.80 -9.10 27.06
N ALA A 340 -5.70 -8.25 26.03
CA ALA A 340 -6.52 -8.40 24.84
C ALA A 340 -5.88 -9.47 23.95
N SER A 341 -6.26 -10.73 24.20
CA SER A 341 -6.16 -11.80 23.22
C SER A 341 -7.14 -11.53 22.07
N ALA A 342 -6.68 -11.75 20.84
CA ALA A 342 -7.54 -11.90 19.69
C ALA A 342 -8.70 -12.88 20.00
N VAL A 343 -9.91 -12.53 19.55
CA VAL A 343 -10.99 -13.38 19.01
C VAL A 343 -12.29 -12.57 19.05
N SER A 344 -12.82 -12.30 17.86
CA SER A 344 -14.22 -11.97 17.65
C SER A 344 -15.06 -13.18 18.06
N LEU A 345 -15.81 -13.09 19.16
CA LEU A 345 -17.07 -13.81 19.47
C LEU A 345 -17.42 -13.58 20.95
N GLY A 346 -18.50 -12.83 21.22
CA GLY A 346 -19.24 -12.94 22.48
C GLY A 346 -18.78 -12.09 23.67
N ASN A 347 -18.55 -10.79 23.51
CA ASN A 347 -18.59 -9.91 24.69
C ASN A 347 -20.03 -9.83 25.20
N LYS A 348 -20.26 -10.33 26.41
CA LYS A 348 -21.56 -10.26 27.10
C LYS A 348 -21.91 -8.78 27.30
N GLY A 349 -22.98 -8.32 26.66
CA GLY A 349 -23.48 -6.96 26.85
C GLY A 349 -23.93 -6.74 28.29
N ARG A 350 -24.06 -5.47 28.69
CA ARG A 350 -24.65 -5.08 29.97
C ARG A 350 -26.01 -5.75 30.20
N ASP A 351 -26.13 -6.51 31.29
CA ASP A 351 -27.34 -7.27 31.66
C ASP A 351 -28.54 -6.34 32.03
N ASP A 352 -28.30 -5.04 32.23
CA ASP A 352 -29.32 -4.02 32.52
C ASP A 352 -29.88 -3.33 31.27
N MET A 353 -29.45 -3.70 30.06
CA MET A 353 -29.96 -3.15 28.80
C MET A 353 -31.04 -4.03 28.17
N THR A 354 -32.14 -3.42 27.77
CA THR A 354 -33.20 -4.09 26.99
C THR A 354 -33.59 -3.26 25.77
N VAL A 355 -34.01 -3.92 24.70
CA VAL A 355 -34.57 -3.22 23.52
C VAL A 355 -35.83 -2.47 23.94
N GLY A 356 -35.93 -1.20 23.58
CA GLY A 356 -36.98 -0.26 24.00
C GLY A 356 -36.64 0.56 25.25
N LEU A 357 -35.50 0.31 25.91
CA LEU A 357 -35.07 1.08 27.08
C LEU A 357 -34.63 2.49 26.66
N ARG A 358 -35.02 3.49 27.46
CA ARG A 358 -34.58 4.87 27.26
C ARG A 358 -33.25 5.10 27.94
N VAL A 359 -32.34 5.73 27.21
CA VAL A 359 -30.96 5.88 27.61
C VAL A 359 -30.40 7.24 27.21
N PHE A 360 -29.39 7.70 27.92
CA PHE A 360 -28.74 8.99 27.71
C PHE A 360 -27.27 8.81 27.31
N HIS A 361 -26.88 9.51 26.23
CA HIS A 361 -25.50 9.60 25.76
C HIS A 361 -25.02 11.05 25.80
N GLN A 362 -23.85 11.30 26.38
CA GLN A 362 -23.33 12.65 26.65
C GLN A 362 -23.27 13.57 25.42
N LYS A 363 -23.04 13.01 24.22
CA LYS A 363 -22.98 13.75 22.95
C LYS A 363 -24.30 13.81 22.17
N PHE A 364 -25.15 12.80 22.32
CA PHE A 364 -26.31 12.59 21.42
C PHE A 364 -27.65 12.77 22.12
N GLY A 365 -27.65 13.01 23.43
CA GLY A 365 -28.85 13.23 24.22
C GLY A 365 -29.57 11.92 24.55
N TYR A 366 -30.87 12.03 24.78
CA TYR A 366 -31.74 10.89 25.04
C TYR A 366 -32.06 10.13 23.76
N GLY A 367 -32.13 8.81 23.86
CA GLY A 367 -32.53 7.93 22.79
C GLY A 367 -33.10 6.62 23.32
N THR A 368 -33.70 5.84 22.42
CA THR A 368 -34.29 4.53 22.74
C THR A 368 -33.50 3.42 22.07
N VAL A 369 -33.14 2.39 22.81
CA VAL A 369 -32.40 1.24 22.27
C VAL A 369 -33.27 0.47 21.28
N ALA A 370 -32.84 0.38 20.04
CA ALA A 370 -33.54 -0.32 18.97
C ALA A 370 -33.04 -1.75 18.76
N GLU A 371 -31.74 -2.00 18.94
CA GLU A 371 -31.13 -3.32 18.77
C GLU A 371 -29.89 -3.46 19.67
N ILE A 372 -29.63 -4.68 20.15
CA ILE A 372 -28.50 -5.02 21.01
C ILE A 372 -27.71 -6.15 20.36
N GLU A 373 -26.45 -5.88 19.99
CA GLU A 373 -25.53 -6.85 19.40
C GLU A 373 -24.27 -6.94 20.27
N GLY A 374 -24.30 -7.84 21.26
CA GLY A 374 -23.23 -7.95 22.27
C GLY A 374 -23.14 -6.68 23.11
N ASN A 375 -21.99 -6.01 23.08
CA ASN A 375 -21.75 -4.74 23.78
C ASN A 375 -22.00 -3.50 22.91
N LYS A 376 -22.59 -3.66 21.71
CA LYS A 376 -22.98 -2.57 20.82
C LYS A 376 -24.49 -2.40 20.84
N LEU A 377 -24.92 -1.16 20.98
CA LEU A 377 -26.32 -0.73 20.98
C LEU A 377 -26.58 0.09 19.72
N GLU A 378 -27.65 -0.23 19.01
CA GLU A 378 -28.22 0.66 18.01
C GLU A 378 -29.32 1.47 18.69
N ILE A 379 -29.17 2.80 18.76
CA ILE A 379 -30.03 3.69 19.52
C ILE A 379 -30.61 4.75 18.58
N ASP A 380 -31.93 4.93 18.65
CA ASP A 380 -32.64 6.01 17.97
C ASP A 380 -32.65 7.24 18.90
N PHE A 381 -31.71 8.17 18.66
CA PHE A 381 -31.59 9.41 19.43
C PHE A 381 -32.55 10.48 18.93
N GLU A 382 -33.19 11.20 19.86
CA GLU A 382 -34.21 12.22 19.55
C GLU A 382 -33.64 13.38 18.72
N THR A 383 -32.38 13.76 18.96
CA THR A 383 -31.73 14.89 18.29
C THR A 383 -30.73 14.48 17.20
N ALA A 384 -30.22 13.23 17.23
CA ALA A 384 -29.11 12.79 16.37
C ALA A 384 -29.47 11.64 15.42
N GLY A 385 -30.71 11.15 15.47
CA GLY A 385 -31.18 10.01 14.69
C GLY A 385 -30.53 8.69 15.12
N ARG A 386 -30.65 7.66 14.28
CA ARG A 386 -30.14 6.32 14.57
C ARG A 386 -28.61 6.28 14.57
N LYS A 387 -28.01 5.86 15.69
CA LYS A 387 -26.55 5.73 15.85
C LYS A 387 -26.19 4.46 16.59
N ARG A 388 -25.07 3.86 16.19
CA ARG A 388 -24.49 2.69 16.84
C ARG A 388 -23.41 3.14 17.83
N VAL A 389 -23.58 2.78 19.10
CA VAL A 389 -22.69 3.17 20.21
C VAL A 389 -22.42 1.95 21.12
N MET A 390 -21.34 1.98 21.89
CA MET A 390 -21.08 0.92 22.88
C MET A 390 -21.90 1.17 24.15
N ASP A 391 -22.35 0.11 24.79
CA ASP A 391 -23.12 0.15 26.05
C ASP A 391 -22.41 0.88 27.21
N SER A 392 -21.07 0.96 27.16
CA SER A 392 -20.23 1.68 28.12
C SER A 392 -20.35 3.21 28.04
N PHE A 393 -20.80 3.78 26.92
CA PHE A 393 -20.94 5.22 26.73
C PHE A 393 -22.36 5.73 26.97
N VAL A 394 -23.21 4.88 27.52
CA VAL A 394 -24.64 5.12 27.63
C VAL A 394 -25.08 4.87 29.08
N SER A 395 -25.88 5.80 29.60
CA SER A 395 -26.47 5.73 30.94
C SER A 395 -27.96 5.43 30.84
N VAL A 396 -28.47 4.54 31.69
CA VAL A 396 -29.92 4.30 31.80
C VAL A 396 -30.57 5.55 32.36
N ALA A 397 -31.61 6.04 31.69
CA ALA A 397 -32.32 7.25 32.06
C ALA A 397 -33.35 7.01 33.17
#